data_AF-R9IZG4-F1
#
_entry.id   AF-R9IZG4-F1
#
_cell.length_a   1.000
_cell.length_b   1.000
_cell.length_c   1.000
_cell.angle_alpha   90.00
_cell.angle_beta   90.00
_cell.angle_gamma   90.00
#
_symmetry.space_group_name_H-M   'P 1'
#
loop_
_entity.id
_entity.type
_entity.pdbx_description
1 polymer ?
#
loop_
_entity_poly.entity_id
_entity_poly.type
_entity_poly.pdbx_seq_one_letter_code
_entity_poly.pdbx_strand_id
1 'polypeptide(L)'
;MGSENGGKARGYAFLDLEKEYPPKVKAMYEAVLELFASGRELSSLKVSEITAKAGIGKGTAYEYFSTKEEMIVGAIRYEAAKHLLIIVELIEKGQSFQEIILRGMDMLEAANKKYDGFALLEKILRDQSITGNALLKELEKKKEGCASAKNITMKLLELAADKGLVQEKNAYKVWSAILSQFAVYAFYLTHLELIPEVGREEARQYVYENIIKLLN
;
A
#
# COMPACT_ATOMS: atom_id res chain seq x y z
N MET A 1 -20.09 39.45 20.10
CA MET A 1 -20.94 38.29 19.73
C MET A 1 -20.47 37.88 18.34
N GLY A 2 -19.43 37.08 18.19
CA GLY A 2 -19.36 35.69 18.64
C GLY A 2 -19.73 34.80 17.46
N SER A 3 -18.96 34.89 16.37
CA SER A 3 -19.06 34.04 15.20
C SER A 3 -18.18 32.82 15.41
N GLU A 4 -18.74 31.67 15.71
CA GLU A 4 -17.99 30.41 15.69
C GLU A 4 -18.91 29.20 15.50
N ASN A 5 -18.38 28.23 14.77
CA ASN A 5 -18.81 26.84 14.65
C ASN A 5 -20.05 26.51 13.81
N GLY A 6 -19.81 26.30 12.51
CA GLY A 6 -20.66 25.45 11.65
C GLY A 6 -19.88 24.56 10.67
N GLY A 7 -18.55 24.47 10.79
CA GLY A 7 -17.68 23.81 9.80
C GLY A 7 -16.94 22.56 10.29
N LYS A 8 -17.46 21.85 11.29
CA LYS A 8 -16.87 20.58 11.77
C LYS A 8 -17.75 19.39 11.37
N ALA A 9 -17.10 18.36 10.84
CA ALA A 9 -17.59 17.00 10.64
C ALA A 9 -18.53 16.74 9.45
N ARG A 10 -17.99 16.81 8.22
CA ARG A 10 -18.20 15.69 7.28
C ARG A 10 -16.92 14.87 7.27
N GLY A 11 -16.75 14.15 8.38
CA GLY A 11 -15.64 13.23 8.57
C GLY A 11 -15.70 12.14 7.51
N TYR A 12 -14.66 12.11 6.70
CA TYR A 12 -13.97 10.92 6.23
C TYR A 12 -14.69 9.59 6.52
N ALA A 13 -15.75 9.27 5.77
CA ALA A 13 -16.29 7.92 5.68
C ALA A 13 -15.32 7.06 4.85
N PHE A 14 -14.16 6.77 5.43
CA PHE A 14 -13.02 6.15 4.78
C PHE A 14 -13.08 4.65 5.01
N LEU A 15 -13.04 3.88 3.91
CA LEU A 15 -12.70 2.45 3.83
C LEU A 15 -12.94 1.71 5.15
N ASP A 16 -14.20 1.57 5.55
CA ASP A 16 -14.54 0.74 6.69
C ASP A 16 -14.34 -0.71 6.23
N LEU A 17 -13.12 -1.22 6.42
CA LEU A 17 -12.72 -2.54 5.96
C LEU A 17 -13.63 -3.64 6.55
N GLU A 18 -14.23 -3.39 7.72
CA GLU A 18 -15.19 -4.31 8.34
C GLU A 18 -16.54 -4.29 7.63
N LYS A 19 -16.97 -3.14 7.08
CA LYS A 19 -18.15 -3.06 6.20
C LYS A 19 -17.87 -3.49 4.76
N GLU A 20 -16.64 -3.30 4.29
CA GLU A 20 -16.25 -3.56 2.90
C GLU A 20 -16.01 -5.05 2.63
N TYR A 21 -15.51 -5.81 3.62
CA TYR A 21 -15.16 -7.21 3.45
C TYR A 21 -15.85 -8.11 4.47
N PRO A 22 -16.77 -9.01 4.04
CA PRO A 22 -17.38 -10.00 4.93
C PRO A 22 -16.32 -10.83 5.67
N PRO A 23 -16.61 -11.34 6.89
CA PRO A 23 -15.62 -12.08 7.69
C PRO A 23 -14.94 -13.23 6.95
N LYS A 24 -15.69 -13.96 6.11
CA LYS A 24 -15.16 -15.05 5.29
C LYS A 24 -14.21 -14.57 4.19
N VAL A 25 -14.52 -13.43 3.57
CA VAL A 25 -13.67 -12.80 2.54
C VAL A 25 -12.38 -12.31 3.18
N LYS A 26 -12.47 -11.65 4.34
CA LYS A 26 -11.31 -11.19 5.11
C LYS A 26 -10.39 -12.35 5.51
N ALA A 27 -10.94 -13.45 6.04
CA ALA A 27 -10.16 -14.63 6.40
C ALA A 27 -9.43 -15.25 5.20
N MET A 28 -10.05 -15.26 4.01
CA MET A 28 -9.40 -15.72 2.78
C MET A 28 -8.25 -14.79 2.37
N TYR A 29 -8.41 -13.47 2.49
CA TYR A 29 -7.34 -12.52 2.20
C TYR A 29 -6.18 -12.63 3.18
N GLU A 30 -6.47 -12.73 4.48
CA GLU A 30 -5.46 -12.95 5.52
C GLU A 30 -4.70 -14.27 5.28
N ALA A 31 -5.41 -15.34 4.90
CA ALA A 31 -4.77 -16.60 4.53
C ALA A 31 -3.82 -16.47 3.33
N VAL A 32 -4.21 -15.73 2.28
CA VAL A 32 -3.31 -15.44 1.14
C VAL A 32 -2.07 -14.68 1.61
N LEU A 33 -2.25 -13.62 2.39
CA LEU A 33 -1.15 -12.77 2.88
C LEU A 33 -0.21 -13.54 3.82
N GLU A 34 -0.73 -14.42 4.67
CA GLU A 34 0.08 -15.26 5.56
C GLU A 34 0.86 -16.33 4.80
N LEU A 35 0.23 -16.98 3.83
CA LEU A 35 0.92 -17.94 2.96
C LEU A 35 2.02 -17.22 2.19
N PHE A 36 1.73 -16.03 1.66
CA PHE A 36 2.71 -15.21 0.97
C PHE A 36 3.87 -14.80 1.89
N ALA A 37 3.58 -14.36 3.12
CA ALA A 37 4.59 -14.02 4.13
C ALA A 37 5.47 -15.21 4.56
N SER A 38 5.02 -16.45 4.34
CA SER A 38 5.84 -17.65 4.57
C SER A 38 6.85 -17.95 3.45
N GLY A 39 7.05 -17.01 2.51
CA GLY A 39 7.96 -17.14 1.37
C GLY A 39 7.38 -17.90 0.18
N ARG A 40 6.08 -18.25 0.22
CA ARG A 40 5.41 -18.95 -0.89
C ARG A 40 5.12 -17.96 -2.02
N GLU A 41 5.44 -18.34 -3.25
CA GLU A 41 5.08 -17.55 -4.43
C GLU A 41 3.57 -17.56 -4.66
N LEU A 42 2.99 -16.40 -4.98
CA LEU A 42 1.54 -16.24 -5.23
C LEU A 42 1.04 -17.15 -6.36
N SER A 43 1.86 -17.36 -7.41
CA SER A 43 1.57 -18.26 -8.52
C SER A 43 1.42 -19.72 -8.07
N SER A 44 2.21 -20.15 -7.08
CA SER A 44 2.25 -21.52 -6.57
C SER A 44 1.08 -21.90 -5.66
N LEU A 45 0.34 -20.90 -5.12
CA LEU A 45 -0.74 -21.15 -4.18
C LEU A 45 -1.88 -21.94 -4.83
N LYS A 46 -2.46 -22.88 -4.08
CA LYS A 46 -3.69 -23.60 -4.45
C LYS A 46 -4.86 -23.10 -3.63
N VAL A 47 -6.06 -23.07 -4.23
CA VAL A 47 -7.31 -22.71 -3.52
C VAL A 47 -7.51 -23.58 -2.26
N SER A 48 -7.15 -24.87 -2.32
CA SER A 48 -7.23 -25.77 -1.16
C SER A 48 -6.32 -25.35 0.00
N GLU A 49 -5.14 -24.79 -0.29
CA GLU A 49 -4.22 -24.32 0.75
C GLU A 49 -4.75 -23.04 1.40
N ILE A 50 -5.25 -22.11 0.59
CA ILE A 50 -5.84 -20.85 1.08
C ILE A 50 -7.06 -21.15 1.96
N THR A 51 -7.96 -22.02 1.50
CA THR A 51 -9.18 -22.39 2.23
C THR A 51 -8.89 -23.14 3.52
N ALA A 52 -7.94 -24.08 3.51
CA ALA A 52 -7.48 -24.75 4.73
C ALA A 52 -6.90 -23.76 5.73
N LYS A 53 -6.06 -22.82 5.28
CA LYS A 53 -5.47 -21.77 6.11
C LYS A 53 -6.50 -20.79 6.67
N ALA A 54 -7.53 -20.46 5.89
CA ALA A 54 -8.63 -19.59 6.30
C ALA A 54 -9.67 -20.28 7.20
N GLY A 55 -9.62 -21.61 7.34
CA GLY A 55 -10.64 -22.38 8.04
C GLY A 55 -12.00 -22.38 7.34
N ILE A 56 -12.02 -22.25 6.01
CA ILE A 56 -13.23 -22.15 5.19
C ILE A 56 -13.33 -23.35 4.23
N GLY A 57 -14.54 -23.85 3.99
CA GLY A 57 -14.76 -24.93 3.02
C GLY A 57 -14.55 -24.47 1.58
N LYS A 58 -14.01 -25.34 0.71
CA LYS A 58 -13.76 -25.01 -0.71
C LYS A 58 -15.02 -24.58 -1.46
N GLY A 59 -16.18 -25.19 -1.19
CA GLY A 59 -17.47 -24.78 -1.76
C GLY A 59 -17.82 -23.33 -1.40
N THR A 60 -17.65 -22.97 -0.13
CA THR A 60 -17.88 -21.61 0.37
C THR A 60 -16.93 -20.60 -0.27
N ALA A 61 -15.68 -20.95 -0.54
CA ALA A 61 -14.77 -20.03 -1.23
C ALA A 61 -15.27 -19.65 -2.63
N TYR A 62 -15.86 -20.60 -3.37
CA TYR A 62 -16.42 -20.34 -4.70
C TYR A 62 -17.75 -19.58 -4.69
N GLU A 63 -18.38 -19.41 -3.53
CA GLU A 63 -19.51 -18.48 -3.38
C GLU A 63 -19.05 -17.02 -3.46
N TYR A 64 -17.80 -16.73 -3.10
CA TYR A 64 -17.25 -15.37 -3.06
C TYR A 64 -16.29 -15.05 -4.21
N PHE A 65 -15.60 -16.06 -4.74
CA PHE A 65 -14.53 -15.85 -5.71
C PHE A 65 -14.64 -16.83 -6.87
N SER A 66 -14.53 -16.31 -8.08
CA SER A 66 -14.57 -17.15 -9.30
C SER A 66 -13.24 -17.83 -9.57
N THR A 67 -12.12 -17.19 -9.18
CA THR A 67 -10.76 -17.66 -9.48
C THR A 67 -9.82 -17.47 -8.30
N LYS A 68 -8.67 -18.15 -8.34
CA LYS A 68 -7.58 -17.94 -7.38
C LYS A 68 -6.99 -16.53 -7.53
N GLU A 69 -6.83 -16.08 -8.76
CA GLU A 69 -6.27 -14.77 -9.09
C GLU A 69 -7.13 -13.65 -8.51
N GLU A 70 -8.45 -13.83 -8.49
CA GLU A 70 -9.37 -12.90 -7.82
C GLU A 70 -9.12 -12.83 -6.31
N MET A 71 -8.90 -13.97 -5.64
CA MET A 71 -8.55 -14.02 -4.21
C MET A 71 -7.23 -13.28 -3.94
N ILE A 72 -6.23 -13.50 -4.79
CA ILE A 72 -4.90 -12.87 -4.66
C ILE A 72 -4.98 -11.36 -4.86
N VAL A 73 -5.63 -10.89 -5.92
CA VAL A 73 -5.80 -9.45 -6.17
C VAL A 73 -6.62 -8.80 -5.06
N GLY A 74 -7.67 -9.47 -4.58
CA GLY A 74 -8.45 -9.01 -3.42
C GLY A 74 -7.59 -8.87 -2.16
N ALA A 75 -6.71 -9.83 -1.87
CA ALA A 75 -5.80 -9.78 -0.74
C ALA A 75 -4.78 -8.63 -0.84
N ILE A 76 -4.25 -8.37 -2.04
CA ILE A 76 -3.35 -7.23 -2.30
C ILE A 76 -4.08 -5.91 -2.06
N ARG A 77 -5.33 -5.77 -2.54
CA ARG A 77 -6.14 -4.57 -2.32
C ARG A 77 -6.48 -4.38 -0.84
N TYR A 78 -6.81 -5.47 -0.15
CA TYR A 78 -7.08 -5.46 1.28
C TYR A 78 -5.87 -4.97 2.08
N GLU A 79 -4.67 -5.45 1.77
CA GLU A 79 -3.42 -4.97 2.39
C GLU A 79 -3.17 -3.48 2.07
N ALA A 80 -3.32 -3.07 0.82
CA ALA A 80 -3.14 -1.68 0.41
C ALA A 80 -4.14 -0.74 1.11
N ALA A 81 -5.39 -1.16 1.29
CA ALA A 81 -6.42 -0.39 1.97
C ALA A 81 -6.10 -0.22 3.47
N LYS A 82 -5.57 -1.25 4.15
CA LYS A 82 -5.06 -1.12 5.53
C LYS A 82 -3.95 -0.08 5.64
N HIS A 83 -3.00 -0.10 4.70
CA HIS A 83 -1.93 0.90 4.66
C HIS A 83 -2.48 2.31 4.41
N LEU A 84 -3.46 2.44 3.52
CA LEU A 84 -4.09 3.73 3.22
C LEU A 84 -4.83 4.31 4.44
N LEU A 85 -5.51 3.47 5.22
CA LEU A 85 -6.16 3.88 6.47
C LEU A 85 -5.15 4.44 7.49
N ILE A 86 -3.97 3.83 7.62
CA ILE A 86 -2.92 4.35 8.49
C ILE A 86 -2.53 5.76 8.06
N ILE A 87 -2.29 5.99 6.76
CA ILE A 87 -1.93 7.31 6.23
C ILE A 87 -3.04 8.34 6.51
N VAL A 88 -4.29 7.95 6.35
CA VAL A 88 -5.45 8.80 6.61
C VAL A 88 -5.52 9.20 8.07
N GLU A 89 -5.35 8.24 8.97
CA GLU A 89 -5.35 8.47 10.42
C GLU A 89 -4.22 9.44 10.83
N LEU A 90 -3.02 9.32 10.24
CA LEU A 90 -1.92 10.25 10.50
C LEU A 90 -2.28 11.68 10.08
N ILE A 91 -2.86 11.82 8.89
CA ILE A 91 -3.30 13.13 8.38
C ILE A 91 -4.38 13.73 9.31
N GLU A 92 -5.35 12.92 9.75
CA GLU A 92 -6.41 13.36 10.64
C GLU A 92 -5.91 13.76 12.03
N LYS A 93 -4.85 13.10 12.51
CA LYS A 93 -4.14 13.47 13.74
C LYS A 93 -3.23 14.70 13.60
N GLY A 94 -3.19 15.33 12.43
CA GLY A 94 -2.39 16.52 12.18
C GLY A 94 -0.89 16.27 12.13
N GLN A 95 -0.47 15.06 11.75
CA GLN A 95 0.94 14.75 11.52
C GLN A 95 1.48 15.56 10.33
N SER A 96 2.73 15.99 10.44
CA SER A 96 3.43 16.71 9.39
C SER A 96 3.72 15.82 8.18
N PHE A 97 3.97 16.47 7.02
CA PHE A 97 4.39 15.78 5.81
C PHE A 97 5.61 14.86 6.05
N GLN A 98 6.59 15.34 6.81
CA GLN A 98 7.77 14.55 7.17
C GLN A 98 7.40 13.29 7.97
N GLU A 99 6.59 13.42 9.02
CA GLU A 99 6.17 12.27 9.84
C GLU A 99 5.40 11.24 9.02
N ILE A 100 4.56 11.67 8.08
CA ILE A 100 3.83 10.79 7.16
C ILE A 100 4.79 10.04 6.25
N ILE A 101 5.78 10.72 5.66
CA ILE A 101 6.78 10.09 4.78
C ILE A 101 7.64 9.08 5.55
N LEU A 102 8.11 9.45 6.75
CA LEU A 102 8.89 8.55 7.61
C LEU A 102 8.08 7.33 8.05
N ARG A 103 6.79 7.52 8.35
CA ARG A 103 5.88 6.42 8.65
C ARG A 103 5.67 5.50 7.44
N GLY A 104 5.62 6.07 6.24
CA GLY A 104 5.63 5.29 5.00
C GLY A 104 6.89 4.42 4.86
N MET A 105 8.07 4.94 5.24
CA MET A 105 9.31 4.14 5.26
C MET A 105 9.24 3.01 6.27
N ASP A 106 8.71 3.24 7.48
CA ASP A 106 8.52 2.17 8.47
C ASP A 106 7.61 1.06 7.94
N MET A 107 6.53 1.44 7.24
CA MET A 107 5.61 0.49 6.61
C MET A 107 6.30 -0.31 5.51
N LEU A 108 7.12 0.35 4.68
CA LEU A 108 7.89 -0.31 3.62
C LEU A 108 8.91 -1.30 4.19
N GLU A 109 9.62 -0.94 5.26
CA GLU A 109 10.54 -1.86 5.93
C GLU A 109 9.83 -3.06 6.57
N ALA A 110 8.69 -2.82 7.23
CA ALA A 110 7.89 -3.89 7.80
C ALA A 110 7.37 -4.84 6.70
N ALA A 111 6.92 -4.29 5.58
CA ALA A 111 6.51 -5.07 4.41
C ALA A 111 7.69 -5.84 3.80
N ASN A 112 8.87 -5.23 3.71
CA ASN A 112 10.07 -5.89 3.21
C ASN A 112 10.46 -7.08 4.09
N LYS A 113 10.49 -6.91 5.41
CA LYS A 113 10.77 -8.01 6.36
C LYS A 113 9.72 -9.12 6.32
N LYS A 114 8.45 -8.77 6.08
CA LYS A 114 7.33 -9.71 6.14
C LYS A 114 7.15 -10.49 4.84
N TYR A 115 7.44 -9.87 3.70
CA TYR A 115 7.04 -10.39 2.39
C TYR A 115 8.19 -10.50 1.39
N ASP A 116 9.40 -10.05 1.72
CA ASP A 116 10.48 -9.80 0.75
C ASP A 116 9.94 -9.00 -0.46
N GLY A 117 9.09 -8.01 -0.19
CA GLY A 117 8.11 -7.52 -1.17
C GLY A 117 8.70 -6.94 -2.45
N PHE A 118 9.87 -6.29 -2.38
CA PHE A 118 10.55 -5.80 -3.57
C PHE A 118 11.28 -6.93 -4.32
N ALA A 119 11.86 -7.91 -3.63
CA ALA A 119 12.38 -9.12 -4.25
C ALA A 119 11.27 -9.95 -4.93
N LEU A 120 10.05 -9.98 -4.38
CA LEU A 120 8.90 -10.57 -5.08
C LEU A 120 8.61 -9.80 -6.37
N LEU A 121 8.57 -8.47 -6.33
CA LEU A 121 8.35 -7.66 -7.53
C LEU A 121 9.40 -7.99 -8.60
N GLU A 122 10.68 -8.12 -8.21
CA GLU A 122 11.74 -8.55 -9.12
C GLU A 122 11.50 -9.94 -9.70
N LYS A 123 11.05 -10.91 -8.90
CA LYS A 123 10.69 -12.26 -9.36
C LYS A 123 9.53 -12.22 -10.36
N ILE A 124 8.47 -11.45 -10.05
CA ILE A 124 7.32 -11.26 -10.95
C ILE A 124 7.77 -10.63 -12.28
N LEU A 125 8.64 -9.62 -12.24
CA LEU A 125 9.15 -8.95 -13.44
C LEU A 125 10.07 -9.85 -14.29
N ARG A 126 10.73 -10.83 -13.67
CA ARG A 126 11.64 -11.78 -14.34
C ARG A 126 10.93 -13.04 -14.84
N ASP A 127 9.77 -13.37 -14.31
CA ASP A 127 9.03 -14.59 -14.67
C ASP A 127 8.33 -14.43 -16.03
N GLN A 128 8.76 -15.23 -17.02
CA GLN A 128 8.17 -15.25 -18.36
C GLN A 128 6.99 -16.23 -18.51
N SER A 129 6.66 -16.98 -17.46
CA SER A 129 5.67 -18.07 -17.47
C SER A 129 4.41 -17.76 -16.65
N ILE A 130 4.45 -16.76 -15.76
CA ILE A 130 3.31 -16.41 -14.93
C ILE A 130 2.19 -15.75 -15.74
N THR A 131 0.98 -16.20 -15.41
CA THR A 131 -0.32 -15.53 -15.21
C THR A 131 -0.34 -14.02 -14.90
N GLY A 132 0.69 -13.23 -15.25
CA GLY A 132 0.74 -11.78 -15.12
C GLY A 132 -0.39 -11.14 -15.91
N ASN A 133 -0.73 -11.68 -17.08
CA ASN A 133 -1.92 -11.26 -17.82
C ASN A 133 -3.23 -11.50 -17.07
N ALA A 134 -3.37 -12.58 -16.28
CA ALA A 134 -4.59 -12.81 -15.51
C ALA A 134 -4.67 -11.89 -14.29
N LEU A 135 -3.56 -11.72 -13.55
CA LEU A 135 -3.49 -10.77 -12.44
C LEU A 135 -3.70 -9.33 -12.92
N LEU A 136 -3.06 -8.93 -14.02
CA LEU A 136 -3.26 -7.62 -14.66
C LEU A 136 -4.72 -7.44 -15.10
N LYS A 137 -5.34 -8.45 -15.72
CA LYS A 137 -6.77 -8.40 -16.07
C LYS A 137 -7.65 -8.22 -14.83
N GLU A 138 -7.37 -8.92 -13.73
CA GLU A 138 -8.13 -8.75 -12.48
C GLU A 138 -7.89 -7.38 -11.82
N LEU A 139 -6.67 -6.84 -11.91
CA LEU A 139 -6.37 -5.46 -11.48
C LEU A 139 -7.13 -4.42 -12.34
N GLU A 140 -7.21 -4.65 -13.66
CA GLU A 140 -7.92 -3.75 -14.58
C GLU A 140 -9.43 -3.78 -14.40
N LYS A 141 -10.02 -4.96 -14.18
CA LYS A 141 -11.46 -5.13 -13.94
C LYS A 141 -11.96 -4.36 -12.71
N LYS A 142 -11.09 -4.14 -11.72
CA LYS A 142 -11.46 -3.58 -10.42
C LYS A 142 -10.96 -2.14 -10.21
N LYS A 143 -10.82 -1.34 -11.29
CA LYS A 143 -10.42 0.09 -11.26
C LYS A 143 -11.38 1.03 -10.52
N GLU A 144 -12.57 0.57 -10.11
CA GLU A 144 -13.54 1.38 -9.38
C GLU A 144 -13.14 1.50 -7.88
N GLY A 145 -12.84 2.74 -7.45
CA GLY A 145 -12.43 3.05 -6.06
C GLY A 145 -11.62 4.34 -5.85
N CYS A 146 -11.26 5.09 -6.92
CA CYS A 146 -10.35 6.25 -6.86
C CYS A 146 -10.83 7.48 -6.08
N ALA A 147 -12.09 7.53 -5.61
CA ALA A 147 -12.59 8.69 -4.86
C ALA A 147 -11.81 8.91 -3.54
N SER A 148 -11.46 7.83 -2.84
CA SER A 148 -10.68 7.89 -1.59
C SER A 148 -9.24 8.35 -1.84
N ALA A 149 -8.61 7.88 -2.92
CA ALA A 149 -7.25 8.27 -3.30
C ALA A 149 -7.13 9.75 -3.66
N LYS A 150 -8.15 10.32 -4.31
CA LYS A 150 -8.20 11.76 -4.65
C LYS A 150 -8.22 12.64 -3.40
N ASN A 151 -9.03 12.28 -2.40
CA ASN A 151 -9.12 13.06 -1.16
C ASN A 151 -7.83 13.03 -0.35
N ILE A 152 -7.16 11.87 -0.29
CA ILE A 152 -5.86 11.74 0.38
C ILE A 152 -4.80 12.55 -0.34
N THR A 153 -4.79 12.50 -1.68
CA THR A 153 -3.88 13.29 -2.49
C THR A 153 -4.02 14.77 -2.20
N MET A 154 -5.25 15.31 -2.19
CA MET A 154 -5.48 16.73 -1.91
C MET A 154 -4.96 17.14 -0.52
N LYS A 155 -5.26 16.36 0.51
CA LYS A 155 -4.77 16.64 1.88
C LYS A 155 -3.25 16.54 1.99
N LEU A 156 -2.63 15.57 1.33
CA LEU A 156 -1.18 15.42 1.36
C LEU A 156 -0.51 16.62 0.68
N LEU A 157 -1.09 17.13 -0.41
CA LEU A 157 -0.66 18.37 -1.06
C LEU A 157 -0.84 19.59 -0.15
N GLU A 158 -1.96 19.68 0.57
CA GLU A 158 -2.21 20.75 1.56
C GLU A 158 -1.15 20.70 2.67
N LEU A 159 -0.88 19.54 3.27
CA LEU A 159 0.15 19.38 4.30
C LEU A 159 1.57 19.71 3.81
N ALA A 160 1.88 19.36 2.56
CA ALA A 160 3.15 19.70 1.94
C ALA A 160 3.30 21.24 1.77
N ALA A 161 2.20 21.93 1.47
CA ALA A 161 2.16 23.38 1.28
C ALA A 161 2.09 24.19 2.59
N ASP A 162 1.46 23.66 3.64
CA ASP A 162 1.07 24.38 4.88
C ASP A 162 2.25 24.93 5.71
N LYS A 163 3.49 24.50 5.40
CA LYS A 163 4.73 25.01 6.03
C LYS A 163 5.71 25.65 5.04
N GLY A 164 5.32 25.83 3.77
CA GLY A 164 6.23 26.24 2.70
C GLY A 164 7.34 25.24 2.41
N LEU A 165 7.16 23.97 2.83
CA LEU A 165 8.14 22.90 2.63
C LEU A 165 8.24 22.44 1.17
N VAL A 166 7.15 22.64 0.41
CA VAL A 166 6.98 22.21 -0.98
C VAL A 166 6.25 23.30 -1.75
N GLN A 167 6.76 23.65 -2.93
CA GLN A 167 6.14 24.62 -3.84
C GLN A 167 5.22 23.95 -4.87
N GLU A 168 5.49 22.69 -5.20
CA GLU A 168 4.77 21.94 -6.23
C GLU A 168 3.35 21.54 -5.75
N LYS A 169 2.35 21.86 -6.57
CA LYS A 169 0.92 21.58 -6.30
C LYS A 169 0.33 20.53 -7.25
N ASN A 170 1.08 20.14 -8.27
CA ASN A 170 0.67 19.13 -9.21
C ASN A 170 0.77 17.74 -8.56
N ALA A 171 -0.39 17.12 -8.36
CA ALA A 171 -0.52 15.79 -7.78
C ALA A 171 0.37 14.73 -8.45
N TYR A 172 0.46 14.74 -9.78
CA TYR A 172 1.28 13.76 -10.51
C TYR A 172 2.77 13.91 -10.18
N LYS A 173 3.27 15.15 -10.11
CA LYS A 173 4.68 15.39 -9.77
C LYS A 173 4.98 15.03 -8.32
N VAL A 174 4.08 15.38 -7.39
CA VAL A 174 4.21 15.01 -5.97
C VAL A 174 4.25 13.50 -5.79
N TRP A 175 3.31 12.77 -6.38
CA TRP A 175 3.32 11.31 -6.32
C TRP A 175 4.52 10.71 -7.04
N SER A 176 4.95 11.27 -8.18
CA SER A 176 6.14 10.79 -8.89
C SER A 176 7.41 10.92 -8.05
N ALA A 177 7.58 12.04 -7.35
CA ALA A 177 8.70 12.23 -6.42
C ALA A 177 8.66 11.21 -5.29
N ILE A 178 7.52 11.06 -4.60
CA ILE A 178 7.37 10.10 -3.51
C ILE A 178 7.60 8.66 -3.99
N LEU A 179 6.89 8.23 -5.04
CA LEU A 179 6.95 6.85 -5.53
C LEU A 179 8.33 6.47 -6.05
N SER A 180 9.01 7.37 -6.77
CA SER A 180 10.36 7.10 -7.26
C SER A 180 11.36 6.92 -6.11
N GLN A 181 11.30 7.78 -5.08
CA GLN A 181 12.19 7.69 -3.95
C GLN A 181 11.88 6.47 -3.06
N PHE A 182 10.60 6.10 -2.93
CA PHE A 182 10.22 4.85 -2.25
C PHE A 182 10.67 3.61 -3.02
N ALA A 183 10.64 3.63 -4.36
CA ALA A 183 11.17 2.53 -5.16
C ALA A 183 12.69 2.38 -4.99
N VAL A 184 13.43 3.48 -4.95
CA VAL A 184 14.87 3.49 -4.65
C VAL A 184 15.13 2.93 -3.25
N TYR A 185 14.35 3.33 -2.25
CA TYR A 185 14.51 2.82 -0.89
C TYR A 185 14.17 1.34 -0.77
N ALA A 186 13.12 0.87 -1.46
CA ALA A 186 12.75 -0.54 -1.52
C ALA A 186 13.85 -1.40 -2.16
N PHE A 187 14.49 -0.89 -3.22
CA PHE A 187 15.66 -1.51 -3.84
C PHE A 187 16.82 -1.61 -2.84
N TYR A 188 17.15 -0.51 -2.15
CA TYR A 188 18.18 -0.49 -1.10
C TYR A 188 17.93 -1.55 -0.02
N LEU A 189 16.69 -1.66 0.48
CA LEU A 189 16.33 -2.64 1.52
C LEU A 189 16.48 -4.10 1.07
N THR A 190 16.37 -4.36 -0.22
CA THR A 190 16.54 -5.71 -0.79
C THR A 190 18.00 -6.04 -1.07
N HIS A 191 18.79 -5.04 -1.42
CA HIS A 191 20.17 -5.19 -1.89
C HIS A 191 21.18 -4.52 -0.97
N LEU A 192 21.00 -4.65 0.36
CA LEU A 192 21.88 -4.05 1.36
C LEU A 192 23.35 -4.43 1.16
N GLU A 193 23.63 -5.63 0.65
CA GLU A 193 24.98 -6.11 0.37
C GLU A 193 25.67 -5.37 -0.79
N LEU A 194 24.90 -4.76 -1.69
CA LEU A 194 25.46 -4.00 -2.83
C LEU A 194 25.91 -2.58 -2.44
N ILE A 195 25.43 -2.06 -1.31
CA ILE A 195 25.69 -0.69 -0.84
C ILE A 195 25.99 -0.69 0.67
N PRO A 196 27.06 -1.40 1.11
CA PRO A 196 27.36 -1.57 2.53
C PRO A 196 27.75 -0.27 3.25
N GLU A 197 28.16 0.75 2.50
CA GLU A 197 28.62 2.03 3.03
C GLU A 197 27.49 2.94 3.55
N VAL A 198 26.23 2.71 3.12
CA VAL A 198 25.10 3.56 3.51
C VAL A 198 24.29 2.89 4.62
N GLY A 199 24.24 3.54 5.77
CA GLY A 199 23.41 3.11 6.90
C GLY A 199 21.92 3.35 6.66
N ARG A 200 21.05 2.60 7.36
CA ARG A 200 19.58 2.73 7.24
C ARG A 200 19.09 4.16 7.45
N GLU A 201 19.52 4.82 8.52
CA GLU A 201 19.06 6.19 8.84
C GLU A 201 19.57 7.21 7.82
N GLU A 202 20.79 7.03 7.31
CA GLU A 202 21.35 7.84 6.25
C GLU A 202 20.53 7.70 4.96
N ALA A 203 20.19 6.46 4.57
CA ALA A 203 19.31 6.21 3.43
C ALA A 203 17.92 6.84 3.62
N ARG A 204 17.31 6.72 4.81
CA ARG A 204 16.01 7.37 5.12
C ARG A 204 16.08 8.88 4.96
N GLN A 205 17.11 9.50 5.52
CA GLN A 205 17.32 10.93 5.43
C GLN A 205 17.52 11.38 3.98
N TYR A 206 18.34 10.67 3.21
CA TYR A 206 18.60 10.97 1.81
C TYR A 206 17.33 10.88 0.95
N VAL A 207 16.52 9.83 1.15
CA VAL A 207 15.23 9.64 0.47
C VAL A 207 14.28 10.79 0.78
N TYR A 208 14.15 11.19 2.05
CA TYR A 208 13.31 12.32 2.43
C TYR A 208 13.80 13.64 1.82
N GLU A 209 15.10 13.94 1.92
CA GLU A 209 15.68 15.15 1.35
C GLU A 209 15.48 15.25 -0.17
N ASN A 210 15.60 14.13 -0.88
CA ASN A 210 15.35 14.10 -2.32
C ASN A 210 13.88 14.31 -2.66
N ILE A 211 12.94 13.79 -1.86
CA ILE A 211 11.52 14.13 -2.03
C ILE A 211 11.35 15.64 -1.91
N ILE A 212 11.92 16.28 -0.88
CA ILE A 212 11.81 17.74 -0.72
C ILE A 212 12.47 18.50 -1.87
N LYS A 213 13.66 18.09 -2.34
CA LYS A 213 14.35 18.71 -3.48
C LYS A 213 13.57 18.61 -4.78
N LEU A 214 12.89 17.49 -5.04
CA LEU A 214 12.09 17.28 -6.26
C LEU A 214 10.79 18.10 -6.28
N LEU A 215 10.37 18.60 -5.11
CA LEU A 215 9.09 19.28 -4.92
C LEU A 215 9.23 20.79 -4.67
N ASN A 216 10.46 21.31 -4.73
CA ASN A 216 10.79 22.73 -4.70
C ASN A 216 11.43 23.13 -6.03
#